data_AF-X1H538-F1
#
_entry.id   AF-X1H538-F1
#
_cell.length_a   1.000
_cell.length_b   1.000
_cell.length_c   1.000
_cell.angle_alpha   90.00
_cell.angle_beta   90.00
_cell.angle_gamma   90.00
#
_symmetry.space_group_name_H-M   'P 1'
#
loop_
_entity.id
_entity.type
_entity.pdbx_description
1 polymer ?
#
loop_
_entity_poly.entity_id
_entity_poly.type
_entity_poly.pdbx_seq_one_letter_code
_entity_poly.pdbx_strand_id
1 'polypeptide(L)' 'MLNNKKVAIIGVGKIGETLLNGMIKNNLVKKENLAGSTAPKISIAI' A
#
# COMPACT_ATOMS: atom_id res chain seq x y z
N MET A 1 9.13 5.41 -10.90
CA MET A 1 8.96 6.24 -9.68
C MET A 1 7.47 6.33 -9.35
N LEU A 2 7.02 5.87 -8.18
CA LEU A 2 5.60 5.81 -7.80
C LEU A 2 5.14 7.02 -6.98
N ASN A 3 6.03 7.97 -6.71
CA ASN A 3 5.79 9.14 -5.84
C ASN A 3 4.68 10.10 -6.32
N ASN A 4 4.19 9.98 -7.55
CA ASN A 4 3.05 10.74 -8.08
C ASN A 4 1.89 9.84 -8.52
N LYS A 5 1.87 8.57 -8.11
CA LYS A 5 0.81 7.63 -8.41
C LYS A 5 0.16 7.19 -7.11
N LYS A 6 -1.18 7.16 -7.10
CA LYS A 6 -1.93 6.51 -6.02
C LYS A 6 -1.72 4.99 -6.13
N VAL A 7 -1.27 4.36 -5.07
CA VAL A 7 -0.97 2.92 -5.01
C VAL A 7 -1.88 2.28 -3.98
N ALA A 8 -2.67 1.30 -4.41
CA ALA A 8 -3.50 0.50 -3.53
C ALA A 8 -2.86 -0.88 -3.32
N ILE A 9 -2.79 -1.33 -2.06
CA ILE A 9 -2.33 -2.67 -1.69
C ILE A 9 -3.52 -3.44 -1.12
N ILE A 10 -3.91 -4.51 -1.81
CA ILE A 10 -5.03 -5.37 -1.41
C ILE A 10 -4.46 -6.60 -0.73
N GLY A 11 -4.90 -6.88 0.51
CA GLY A 11 -4.35 -7.95 1.34
C GLY A 11 -3.10 -7.55 2.09
N VAL A 12 -3.15 -6.48 2.89
CA VAL A 12 -2.05 -6.08 3.79
C VAL A 12 -1.95 -6.98 5.04
N GLY A 13 -1.72 -8.28 4.83
CA GLY A 13 -1.22 -9.15 5.88
C GLY A 13 0.27 -8.90 6.16
N LYS A 14 0.94 -9.83 6.86
CA LYS A 14 2.38 -9.76 7.19
C LYS A 14 3.28 -9.47 5.96
N ILE A 15 2.91 -10.00 4.80
CA ILE A 15 3.63 -9.81 3.54
C ILE A 15 3.44 -8.38 3.01
N GLY A 16 2.19 -7.91 2.96
CA GLY A 16 1.86 -6.57 2.46
C GLY A 16 2.47 -5.46 3.33
N GLU A 17 2.51 -5.64 4.65
CA GLU A 17 3.22 -4.73 5.56
C GLU A 17 4.74 -4.69 5.30
N THR A 18 5.36 -5.87 5.14
CA THR A 18 6.80 -5.95 4.87
C THR A 18 7.16 -5.28 3.55
N LEU A 19 6.35 -5.52 2.51
CA LEU A 19 6.49 -4.86 1.21
C LEU A 19 6.34 -3.35 1.32
N LEU A 20 5.29 -2.88 1.99
CA LEU A 20 5.01 -1.46 2.19
C LEU A 20 6.16 -0.75 2.91
N ASN A 21 6.66 -1.36 3.99
CA ASN A 21 7.79 -0.84 4.74
C ASN A 21 9.06 -0.77 3.88
N GLY A 22 9.32 -1.78 3.05
CA GLY A 22 10.42 -1.75 2.09
C GLY A 22 10.27 -0.63 1.08
N MET A 23 9.07 -0.44 0.53
CA MET A 23 8.81 0.60 -0.49
C MET A 23 8.97 2.01 0.07
N ILE A 24 8.51 2.27 1.30
CA ILE A 24 8.66 3.57 1.96
C ILE A 24 10.13 3.82 2.32
N LYS A 25 10.83 2.85 2.93
CA LYS A 25 12.25 2.98 3.31
C LYS A 25 13.16 3.24 2.11
N ASN A 26 12.83 2.69 0.94
CA ASN A 26 13.57 2.89 -0.30
C ASN A 26 13.07 4.08 -1.14
N ASN A 27 12.22 4.96 -0.58
CA ASN A 27 11.67 6.15 -1.26
C ASN A 27 10.97 5.85 -2.60
N LEU A 28 10.46 4.63 -2.78
CA LEU A 28 9.79 4.21 -4.02
C LEU A 28 8.38 4.81 -4.13
N VAL A 29 7.74 5.04 -2.98
CA VAL A 29 6.39 5.61 -2.85
C VAL A 29 6.32 6.44 -1.56
N LYS A 30 5.60 7.56 -1.61
CA LYS A 30 5.29 8.36 -0.41
C LYS A 30 4.10 7.78 0.33
N LYS A 31 4.12 7.85 1.66
CA LYS A 31 3.03 7.36 2.53
C LYS A 31 1.67 7.96 2.17
N GLU A 32 1.63 9.24 1.81
CA GLU A 32 0.41 9.95 1.39
C GLU A 32 -0.26 9.40 0.11
N ASN A 33 0.48 8.62 -0.68
CA ASN A 33 -0.02 8.03 -1.92
C ASN A 33 -0.46 6.58 -1.77
N LEU A 34 -0.46 6.04 -0.55
CA LEU A 34 -0.71 4.63 -0.29
C LEU A 34 -2.08 4.42 0.37
N ALA A 35 -2.84 3.47 -0.17
CA ALA A 35 -4.04 2.92 0.45
C ALA A 35 -3.85 1.42 0.64
N GLY A 36 -4.27 0.87 1.79
CA GLY A 36 -4.13 -0.56 2.10
C GLY A 36 -5.45 -1.12 2.62
N SER A 37 -5.78 -2.36 2.23
CA SER A 37 -6.91 -3.10 2.80
C SER A 37 -6.48 -4.48 3.30
N THR A 38 -6.75 -4.78 4.56
CA THR A 38 -6.64 -6.12 5.16
C THR A 38 -7.95 -6.87 4.89
N ALA A 39 -8.04 -7.60 3.77
CA ALA A 39 -9.29 -8.33 3.49
C ALA A 39 -9.37 -9.63 4.31
N PRO A 40 -10.55 -9.89 4.90
CA PRO A 40 -11.38 -11.00 4.43
C PRO A 40 -12.66 -10.53 3.71
N LYS A 41 -13.00 -9.23 3.75
CA LYS A 41 -14.19 -8.65 3.11
C LYS A 41 -13.82 -7.40 2.33
N ILE A 42 -14.17 -7.40 1.04
CA ILE A 42 -13.94 -6.29 0.12
C ILE A 42 -14.99 -5.21 0.39
N SER A 43 -14.54 -4.04 0.83
CA SER A 43 -15.26 -2.78 0.71
C SER A 43 -14.26 -1.73 0.24
N ILE A 44 -14.08 -1.62 -1.07
CA ILE A 44 -13.45 -0.44 -1.69
C ILE A 44 -14.61 0.52 -1.95
N ALA A 45 -14.80 1.50 -1.06
CA ALA A 45 -15.63 2.66 -1.36
C ALA A 45 -14.79 3.59 -2.23
N ILE A 46 -15.32 3.90 -3.42
CA ILE A 46 -14.75 4.84 -4.39
C ILE A 46 -14.89 6.26 -3.85
#